data_AF-A0A2A4JK56-F1
#
_entry.id   AF-A0A2A4JK56-F1
#
_cell.length_a   1.000
_cell.length_b   1.000
_cell.length_c   1.000
_cell.angle_alpha   90.00
_cell.angle_beta   90.00
_cell.angle_gamma   90.00
#
_symmetry.space_group_name_H-M   'P 1'
#
loop_
_entity.id
_entity.type
_entity.pdbx_description
1 polymer ?
#
loop_
_entity_poly.entity_id
_entity_poly.type
_entity_poly.pdbx_seq_one_letter_code
_entity_poly.pdbx_strand_id
1 'polypeptide(L)'
;MAMVSEAKANGGEMEATNELPPALAEKPAGLPPGKYALVGWDMDTTGRRLIDEICQIAAYTPKQSYSQYIMPYGDLNPGARRRHNVRVVTVGRYRMLKDTNTHKILKTKSEISALSDFLDWLEKEKGDGSVILIYHEPRRLSPTMLLEALTRYKLLDRFKSIVAGFADSYALAADKCKATVKSVSLRVLARVLLDADSLSVDSALERATAAYRIVEHLAQGEQQEVGAGGEGAAASRDMVDTARLWARPVHTELDALASLKKLLERQNTFRPVFAPLLRSARPERKRVTQLRRLLADAGLLYDQLKDAWQEQKLVGLEKQMSSLTVSAKEEDIKELIEIFDCHFDPAKEPKGPKPRIPRNKNRTASSAGETGEAEGSTSESQNSSPHNSPNKTSNDVAAGDSSQVASSSEPVAAN
;
A
#
# COMPACT_ATOMS: atom_id res chain seq x y z
N MET A 1 28.25 7.51 38.05
CA MET A 1 27.92 6.24 37.37
C MET A 1 26.41 6.13 37.29
N ALA A 2 25.82 6.45 36.14
CA ALA A 2 24.40 6.28 35.87
C ALA A 2 24.29 5.55 34.53
N MET A 3 23.67 4.36 34.56
CA MET A 3 23.47 3.51 33.39
C MET A 3 22.44 4.14 32.46
N VAL A 4 22.85 4.45 31.24
CA VAL A 4 21.95 4.79 30.14
C VAL A 4 21.52 3.48 29.48
N SER A 5 20.21 3.23 29.49
CA SER A 5 19.59 2.09 28.83
C SER A 5 19.58 2.29 27.31
N GLU A 6 20.28 1.42 26.59
CA GLU A 6 20.26 1.34 25.13
C GLU A 6 18.87 0.87 24.65
N ALA A 7 18.10 1.79 24.06
CA ALA A 7 16.92 1.45 23.29
C ALA A 7 17.36 0.86 21.93
N LYS A 8 17.12 -0.45 21.76
CA LYS A 8 17.33 -1.18 20.49
C LYS A 8 16.59 -0.51 19.34
N ALA A 9 17.34 0.14 18.46
CA ALA A 9 16.91 0.55 17.14
C ALA A 9 16.66 -0.70 16.27
N ASN A 10 15.41 -1.11 16.13
CA ASN A 10 15.00 -2.10 15.13
C ASN A 10 14.96 -1.44 13.74
N GLY A 11 16.14 -1.12 13.21
CA GLY A 11 16.35 -0.85 11.78
C GLY A 11 16.41 -2.18 11.06
N GLY A 12 15.33 -2.57 10.38
CA GLY A 12 15.40 -3.68 9.44
C GLY A 12 16.34 -3.30 8.31
N GLU A 13 17.55 -3.85 8.31
CA GLU A 13 18.53 -3.73 7.25
C GLU A 13 17.88 -4.13 5.92
N MET A 14 17.65 -3.14 5.06
CA MET A 14 17.48 -3.38 3.64
C MET A 14 18.87 -3.60 3.08
N GLU A 15 19.22 -4.86 2.80
CA GLU A 15 20.33 -5.17 1.91
C GLU A 15 20.19 -4.33 0.63
N ALA A 16 21.24 -3.55 0.37
CA ALA A 16 21.39 -2.70 -0.80
C ALA A 16 21.38 -3.55 -2.07
N THR A 17 20.24 -3.60 -2.75
CA THR A 17 20.26 -3.76 -4.20
C THR A 17 20.89 -2.49 -4.75
N ASN A 18 22.00 -2.61 -5.51
CA ASN A 18 22.77 -1.51 -6.12
C ASN A 18 21.97 -0.70 -7.18
N GLU A 19 20.64 -0.85 -7.22
CA GLU A 19 19.74 -0.09 -8.08
C GLU A 19 19.35 1.21 -7.39
N LEU A 20 19.60 2.33 -8.05
CA LEU A 20 19.11 3.64 -7.63
C LEU A 20 17.58 3.57 -7.41
N PRO A 21 17.05 4.16 -6.31
CA PRO A 21 15.61 4.24 -6.11
C PRO A 21 14.91 4.86 -7.34
N PRO A 22 13.72 4.38 -7.74
CA PRO A 22 13.00 4.92 -8.90
C PRO A 22 12.74 6.43 -8.83
N ALA A 23 12.70 7.02 -7.64
CA ALA A 23 12.61 8.46 -7.44
C ALA A 23 13.85 9.23 -7.95
N LEU A 24 15.03 8.61 -7.91
CA LEU A 24 16.33 9.18 -8.27
C LEU A 24 16.81 8.78 -9.67
N ALA A 25 16.09 7.89 -10.35
CA ALA A 25 16.49 7.38 -11.66
C ALA A 25 16.42 8.45 -12.75
N GLU A 26 15.51 9.43 -12.63
CA GLU A 26 15.32 10.49 -13.63
C GLU A 26 14.85 11.78 -12.97
N LYS A 27 15.57 12.88 -13.25
CA LYS A 27 15.17 14.22 -12.81
C LYS A 27 13.94 14.66 -13.62
N PRO A 28 12.86 15.10 -12.97
CA PRO A 28 11.67 15.55 -13.67
C PRO A 28 11.97 16.79 -14.54
N ALA A 29 11.29 16.90 -15.69
CA ALA A 29 11.36 18.08 -16.56
C ALA A 29 10.68 19.32 -15.93
N GLY A 30 9.86 19.12 -14.90
CA GLY A 30 9.07 20.15 -14.25
C GLY A 30 7.76 20.46 -14.98
N LEU A 31 6.98 21.36 -14.39
CA LEU A 31 5.75 21.90 -14.96
C LEU A 31 5.99 23.28 -15.60
N PRO A 32 5.21 23.66 -16.64
CA PRO A 32 5.31 24.99 -17.24
C PRO A 32 5.01 26.10 -16.21
N PRO A 33 5.45 27.34 -16.42
CA PRO A 33 5.08 28.46 -15.55
C PRO A 33 3.55 28.60 -15.48
N GLY A 34 3.02 28.87 -14.29
CA GLY A 34 1.59 28.96 -14.05
C GLY A 34 1.25 29.25 -12.60
N LYS A 35 -0.04 29.47 -12.32
CA LYS A 35 -0.54 29.62 -10.95
C LYS A 35 -0.79 28.23 -10.36
N TYR A 36 -0.06 27.90 -9.30
CA TYR A 36 -0.18 26.60 -8.64
C TYR A 36 -0.50 26.73 -7.15
N ALA A 37 -1.43 25.90 -6.69
CA ALA A 37 -1.63 25.62 -5.27
C ALA A 37 -0.83 24.38 -4.88
N LEU A 38 -0.12 24.43 -3.76
CA LEU A 38 0.66 23.31 -3.25
C LEU A 38 -0.13 22.57 -2.18
N VAL A 39 -0.18 21.26 -2.31
CA VAL A 39 -0.91 20.38 -1.37
C VAL A 39 0.01 19.23 -1.01
N GLY A 40 0.35 19.08 0.27
CA GLY A 40 0.97 17.86 0.79
C GLY A 40 -0.03 16.73 0.73
N TRP A 41 0.39 15.54 0.33
CA TRP A 41 -0.51 14.41 0.12
C TRP A 41 0.18 13.08 0.42
N ASP A 42 -0.57 12.13 0.96
CA ASP A 42 -0.15 10.75 1.17
C ASP A 42 -1.39 9.82 1.30
N MET A 43 -1.16 8.52 1.23
CA MET A 43 -2.17 7.49 1.41
C MET A 43 -1.66 6.31 2.26
N ASP A 44 -2.53 5.72 3.06
CA ASP A 44 -2.30 4.40 3.65
C ASP A 44 -2.89 3.32 2.75
N THR A 45 -2.22 2.17 2.67
CA THR A 45 -2.65 1.07 1.81
C THR A 45 -2.57 -0.28 2.53
N THR A 46 -3.30 -1.27 2.02
CA THR A 46 -3.28 -2.64 2.57
C THR A 46 -1.95 -3.37 2.30
N GLY A 47 -1.10 -2.82 1.42
CA GLY A 47 0.20 -3.37 1.10
C GLY A 47 1.16 -2.42 0.36
N ARG A 48 1.87 -2.91 -0.66
CA ARG A 48 2.86 -2.15 -1.43
C ARG A 48 2.88 -2.55 -2.91
N ARG A 49 1.75 -3.01 -3.43
CA ARG A 49 1.56 -3.44 -4.82
C ARG A 49 0.35 -2.72 -5.39
N LEU A 50 0.30 -2.60 -6.71
CA LEU A 50 -0.80 -1.94 -7.41
C LEU A 50 -2.17 -2.63 -7.20
N ILE A 51 -2.17 -3.93 -6.87
CA ILE A 51 -3.40 -4.69 -6.54
C ILE A 51 -3.89 -4.48 -5.11
N ASP A 52 -3.06 -3.88 -4.25
CA ASP A 52 -3.44 -3.58 -2.87
C ASP A 52 -4.34 -2.32 -2.88
N GLU A 53 -5.04 -2.09 -1.77
CA GLU A 53 -6.17 -1.14 -1.70
C GLU A 53 -5.81 0.08 -0.83
N ILE A 54 -6.41 1.23 -1.12
CA ILE A 54 -6.28 2.44 -0.31
C ILE A 54 -7.14 2.28 0.96
N CYS A 55 -6.57 2.51 2.14
CA CYS A 55 -7.29 2.50 3.41
C CYS A 55 -7.32 3.84 4.14
N GLN A 56 -6.51 4.81 3.72
CA GLN A 56 -6.64 6.22 4.11
C GLN A 56 -6.13 7.10 2.96
N ILE A 57 -6.81 8.20 2.71
CA ILE A 57 -6.35 9.29 1.83
C ILE A 57 -6.27 10.57 2.66
N ALA A 58 -5.17 11.29 2.54
CA ALA A 58 -4.98 12.54 3.27
C ALA A 58 -4.27 13.60 2.44
N ALA A 59 -4.61 14.85 2.73
CA ALA A 59 -3.98 16.02 2.16
C ALA A 59 -3.89 17.17 3.16
N TYR A 60 -2.89 18.03 2.96
CA TYR A 60 -2.53 19.10 3.86
C TYR A 60 -2.16 20.38 3.11
N THR A 61 -2.70 21.50 3.58
CA THR A 61 -2.19 22.84 3.36
C THR A 61 -2.04 23.56 4.71
N PRO A 62 -1.30 24.67 4.80
CA PRO A 62 -1.21 25.44 6.04
C PRO A 62 -2.55 25.97 6.56
N LYS A 63 -3.57 26.07 5.69
CA LYS A 63 -4.89 26.60 6.02
C LYS A 63 -5.86 25.51 6.47
N GLN A 64 -5.79 24.34 5.83
CA GLN A 64 -6.72 23.25 6.09
C GLN A 64 -6.15 21.89 5.74
N SER A 65 -6.81 20.83 6.22
CA SER A 65 -6.44 19.46 5.91
C SER A 65 -7.66 18.63 5.53
N TYR A 66 -7.42 17.57 4.78
CA TYR A 66 -8.38 16.54 4.44
C TYR A 66 -7.82 15.20 4.89
N SER A 67 -8.65 14.36 5.51
CA SER A 67 -8.25 13.01 5.93
C SER A 67 -9.48 12.12 6.00
N GLN A 68 -9.49 11.05 5.21
CA GLN A 68 -10.60 10.11 5.15
C GLN A 68 -10.09 8.68 5.12
N TYR A 69 -10.50 7.88 6.10
CA TYR A 69 -10.30 6.44 6.07
C TYR A 69 -11.27 5.78 5.10
N ILE A 70 -10.78 4.76 4.38
CA ILE A 70 -11.51 3.99 3.38
C ILE A 70 -11.56 2.55 3.86
N MET A 71 -12.74 1.92 3.82
CA MET A 71 -12.87 0.52 4.23
C MET A 71 -12.38 -0.41 3.10
N PRO A 72 -11.29 -1.18 3.29
CA PRO A 72 -10.83 -2.12 2.28
C PRO A 72 -11.69 -3.40 2.23
N TYR A 73 -11.77 -4.01 1.06
CA TYR A 73 -12.31 -5.36 0.86
C TYR A 73 -11.40 -6.40 1.50
N GLY A 74 -10.08 -6.32 1.30
CA GLY A 74 -9.10 -7.18 1.95
C GLY A 74 -8.72 -6.74 3.38
N ASP A 75 -7.94 -7.57 4.07
CA ASP A 75 -7.27 -7.19 5.32
C ASP A 75 -5.90 -6.56 5.04
N LEU A 76 -5.48 -5.65 5.91
CA LEU A 76 -4.13 -5.10 5.86
C LEU A 76 -3.10 -6.21 6.15
N ASN A 77 -2.07 -6.30 5.32
CA ASN A 77 -0.99 -7.25 5.55
C ASN A 77 -0.16 -6.89 6.81
N PRO A 78 0.62 -7.81 7.39
CA PRO A 78 1.37 -7.54 8.63
C PRO A 78 2.38 -6.37 8.55
N GLY A 79 2.82 -6.01 7.34
CA GLY A 79 3.67 -4.83 7.12
C GLY A 79 2.88 -3.53 7.19
N ALA A 80 1.73 -3.48 6.51
CA ALA A 80 0.81 -2.35 6.51
C ALA A 80 0.25 -2.09 7.90
N ARG A 81 -0.18 -3.13 8.63
CA ARG A 81 -0.71 -2.98 10.01
C ARG A 81 0.28 -2.32 10.96
N ARG A 82 1.56 -2.70 10.88
CA ARG A 82 2.62 -2.14 11.72
C ARG A 82 3.05 -0.74 11.30
N ARG A 83 2.95 -0.43 10.00
CA ARG A 83 3.32 0.88 9.48
C ARG A 83 2.27 1.94 9.83
N HIS A 84 1.01 1.61 9.59
CA HIS A 84 -0.10 2.55 9.68
C HIS A 84 -0.76 2.52 11.06
N ASN A 85 -0.39 1.57 11.92
CA ASN A 85 -1.06 1.30 13.19
C ASN A 85 -2.58 1.07 13.05
N VAL A 86 -3.03 0.55 11.89
CA VAL A 86 -4.43 0.26 11.60
C VAL A 86 -4.61 -1.22 11.31
N ARG A 87 -5.74 -1.80 11.71
CA ARG A 87 -6.13 -3.17 11.36
C ARG A 87 -7.62 -3.26 11.08
N VAL A 88 -8.00 -4.25 10.28
CA VAL A 88 -9.39 -4.67 10.18
C VAL A 88 -9.74 -5.53 11.39
N VAL A 89 -10.92 -5.33 11.95
CA VAL A 89 -11.55 -6.20 12.95
C VAL A 89 -12.96 -6.57 12.51
N THR A 90 -13.42 -7.74 12.91
CA THR A 90 -14.78 -8.22 12.68
C THR A 90 -15.55 -8.19 13.98
N VAL A 91 -16.68 -7.48 14.00
CA VAL A 91 -17.62 -7.42 15.13
C VAL A 91 -18.95 -7.98 14.65
N GLY A 92 -19.29 -9.18 15.10
CA GLY A 92 -20.42 -9.94 14.57
C GLY A 92 -20.23 -10.25 13.09
N ARG A 93 -21.09 -9.67 12.24
CA ARG A 93 -21.03 -9.84 10.77
C ARG A 93 -20.36 -8.67 10.06
N TYR A 94 -20.01 -7.60 10.78
CA TYR A 94 -19.48 -6.37 10.19
C TYR A 94 -17.97 -6.30 10.32
N ARG A 95 -17.32 -5.85 9.25
CA ARG A 95 -15.89 -5.52 9.23
C ARG A 95 -15.71 -4.02 9.39
N MET A 96 -14.74 -3.62 10.20
CA MET A 96 -14.43 -2.21 10.46
C MET A 96 -12.93 -2.00 10.68
N LEU A 97 -12.44 -0.79 10.38
CA LEU A 97 -11.08 -0.40 10.72
C LEU A 97 -10.99 -0.01 12.19
N LYS A 98 -9.89 -0.42 12.82
CA LYS A 98 -9.54 -0.12 14.21
C LYS A 98 -8.11 0.38 14.28
N ASP A 99 -7.93 1.47 15.01
CA ASP A 99 -6.62 1.98 15.39
C ASP A 99 -5.99 1.04 16.44
N THR A 100 -4.74 0.66 16.21
CA THR A 100 -3.99 -0.29 17.03
C THR A 100 -3.44 0.36 18.29
N ASN A 101 -3.16 1.67 18.25
CA ASN A 101 -2.63 2.43 19.38
C ASN A 101 -3.77 2.89 20.30
N THR A 102 -4.81 3.51 19.74
CA THR A 102 -5.92 4.07 20.53
C THR A 102 -7.04 3.06 20.81
N HIS A 103 -7.03 1.92 20.11
CA HIS A 103 -8.08 0.91 20.15
C HIS A 103 -9.48 1.43 19.77
N LYS A 104 -9.57 2.60 19.13
CA LYS A 104 -10.83 3.18 18.66
C LYS A 104 -11.20 2.65 17.29
N ILE A 105 -12.51 2.51 17.06
CA ILE A 105 -13.06 2.20 15.73
C ILE A 105 -12.96 3.45 14.87
N LEU A 106 -12.44 3.29 13.65
CA LEU A 106 -12.26 4.36 12.68
C LEU A 106 -13.48 4.45 11.78
N LYS A 107 -14.06 5.65 11.66
CA LYS A 107 -15.13 5.92 10.71
C LYS A 107 -14.56 5.87 9.30
N THR A 108 -15.19 5.10 8.44
CA THR A 108 -14.74 4.87 7.06
C THR A 108 -15.82 5.26 6.06
N LYS A 109 -15.38 5.54 4.82
CA LYS A 109 -16.25 5.65 3.65
C LYS A 109 -15.90 4.56 2.63
N SER A 110 -16.72 4.43 1.60
CA SER A 110 -16.36 3.67 0.40
C SER A 110 -15.24 4.39 -0.36
N GLU A 111 -14.47 3.65 -1.17
CA GLU A 111 -13.38 4.22 -1.97
C GLU A 111 -13.90 5.32 -2.91
N ILE A 112 -15.01 5.09 -3.62
CA ILE A 112 -15.61 6.09 -4.51
C ILE A 112 -16.06 7.36 -3.78
N SER A 113 -16.71 7.23 -2.61
CA SER A 113 -17.19 8.41 -1.87
C SER A 113 -16.02 9.23 -1.33
N ALA A 114 -14.98 8.57 -0.80
CA ALA A 114 -13.79 9.27 -0.33
C ALA A 114 -13.03 9.97 -1.47
N LEU A 115 -12.91 9.34 -2.63
CA LEU A 115 -12.26 9.96 -3.79
C LEU A 115 -13.07 11.16 -4.32
N SER A 116 -14.40 11.07 -4.38
CA SER A 116 -15.23 12.22 -4.75
C SER A 116 -15.07 13.38 -3.78
N ASP A 117 -15.15 13.13 -2.47
CA ASP A 117 -14.96 14.17 -1.46
C ASP A 117 -13.55 14.79 -1.53
N PHE A 118 -12.54 13.97 -1.84
CA PHE A 118 -11.17 14.43 -2.02
C PHE A 118 -11.05 15.37 -3.22
N LEU A 119 -11.69 15.06 -4.35
CA LEU A 119 -11.72 15.94 -5.52
C LEU A 119 -12.47 17.24 -5.24
N ASP A 120 -13.59 17.17 -4.52
CA ASP A 120 -14.35 18.36 -4.10
C ASP A 120 -13.49 19.28 -3.20
N TRP A 121 -12.66 18.68 -2.34
CA TRP A 121 -11.71 19.42 -1.50
C TRP A 121 -10.59 20.04 -2.33
N LEU A 122 -10.02 19.30 -3.28
CA LEU A 122 -8.97 19.82 -4.18
C LEU A 122 -9.46 20.94 -5.10
N GLU A 123 -10.72 20.89 -5.57
CA GLU A 123 -11.32 21.96 -6.36
C GLU A 123 -11.40 23.28 -5.59
N LYS A 124 -11.67 23.21 -4.27
CA LYS A 124 -11.64 24.38 -3.40
C LYS A 124 -10.23 24.91 -3.20
N GLU A 125 -9.25 24.03 -3.01
CA GLU A 125 -7.84 24.43 -2.84
C GLU A 125 -7.19 24.97 -4.12
N LYS A 126 -7.63 24.50 -5.29
CA LYS A 126 -7.11 24.93 -6.60
C LYS A 126 -7.21 26.44 -6.81
N GLY A 127 -8.30 27.06 -6.34
CA GLY A 127 -8.65 28.44 -6.69
C GLY A 127 -8.67 28.66 -8.21
N ASP A 128 -7.98 29.69 -8.69
CA ASP A 128 -7.88 30.02 -10.13
C ASP A 128 -6.80 29.23 -10.87
N GLY A 129 -6.01 28.41 -10.17
CA GLY A 129 -4.80 27.77 -10.69
C GLY A 129 -4.97 26.29 -11.00
N SER A 130 -3.90 25.52 -10.77
CA SER A 130 -3.93 24.06 -10.71
C SER A 130 -3.21 23.57 -9.46
N VAL A 131 -3.49 22.36 -9.02
CA VAL A 131 -2.84 21.80 -7.82
C VAL A 131 -1.57 21.02 -8.20
N ILE A 132 -0.54 21.15 -7.39
CA ILE A 132 0.62 20.24 -7.36
C ILE A 132 0.54 19.42 -6.08
N LEU A 133 0.44 18.09 -6.22
CA LEU A 133 0.41 17.16 -5.09
C LEU A 133 1.84 16.78 -4.69
N ILE A 134 2.26 17.16 -3.50
CA ILE A 134 3.58 16.87 -2.94
C ILE A 134 3.51 15.57 -2.14
N TYR A 135 4.35 14.60 -2.49
CA TYR A 135 4.49 13.34 -1.73
C TYR A 135 5.97 13.08 -1.40
N HIS A 136 6.25 12.06 -0.59
CA HIS A 136 7.61 11.72 -0.20
C HIS A 136 7.85 10.21 -0.17
N GLU A 137 8.29 9.62 -1.29
CA GLU A 137 8.55 8.18 -1.34
C GLU A 137 9.74 7.81 -2.24
N PRO A 138 10.64 6.90 -1.79
CA PRO A 138 11.73 6.43 -2.64
C PRO A 138 11.25 5.60 -3.85
N ARG A 139 10.06 4.99 -3.74
CA ARG A 139 9.43 4.20 -4.79
C ARG A 139 8.12 4.89 -5.17
N ARG A 140 7.99 5.27 -6.44
CA ARG A 140 6.84 5.96 -7.02
C ARG A 140 5.62 5.04 -7.13
N LEU A 141 5.00 4.69 -5.99
CA LEU A 141 3.81 3.83 -5.97
C LEU A 141 2.54 4.65 -5.71
N SER A 142 2.56 5.60 -4.77
CA SER A 142 1.35 6.33 -4.37
C SER A 142 0.66 7.09 -5.53
N PRO A 143 1.37 7.83 -6.41
CA PRO A 143 0.73 8.44 -7.58
C PRO A 143 0.06 7.41 -8.50
N THR A 144 0.75 6.30 -8.80
CA THR A 144 0.20 5.25 -9.67
C THR A 144 -1.04 4.57 -9.06
N MET A 145 -1.06 4.37 -7.73
CA MET A 145 -2.22 3.81 -7.03
C MET A 145 -3.42 4.75 -7.04
N LEU A 146 -3.20 6.06 -6.83
CA LEU A 146 -4.27 7.05 -6.88
C LEU A 146 -4.88 7.11 -8.28
N LEU A 147 -4.04 7.18 -9.32
CA LEU A 147 -4.49 7.23 -10.71
C LEU A 147 -5.26 5.97 -11.11
N GLU A 148 -4.84 4.80 -10.61
CA GLU A 148 -5.57 3.55 -10.83
C GLU A 148 -6.97 3.57 -10.19
N ALA A 149 -7.05 4.03 -8.94
CA ALA A 149 -8.32 4.13 -8.23
C ALA A 149 -9.27 5.14 -8.91
N LEU A 150 -8.77 6.30 -9.33
CA LEU A 150 -9.54 7.30 -10.07
C LEU A 150 -10.03 6.78 -11.44
N THR A 151 -9.19 6.00 -12.13
CA THR A 151 -9.55 5.37 -13.41
C THR A 151 -10.70 4.39 -13.24
N ARG A 152 -10.65 3.54 -12.19
CA ARG A 152 -11.70 2.57 -11.86
C ARG A 152 -13.08 3.20 -11.71
N TYR A 153 -13.16 4.40 -11.16
CA TYR A 153 -14.41 5.11 -10.91
C TYR A 153 -14.74 6.21 -11.93
N LYS A 154 -14.01 6.29 -13.06
CA LYS A 154 -14.20 7.31 -14.11
C LYS A 154 -14.05 8.75 -13.59
N LEU A 155 -13.21 8.96 -12.59
CA LEU A 155 -12.93 10.27 -11.98
C LEU A 155 -11.65 10.92 -12.54
N LEU A 156 -10.94 10.23 -13.43
CA LEU A 156 -9.62 10.66 -13.91
C LEU A 156 -9.66 11.99 -14.68
N ASP A 157 -10.66 12.22 -15.52
CA ASP A 157 -10.73 13.45 -16.32
C ASP A 157 -11.03 14.67 -15.43
N ARG A 158 -11.90 14.50 -14.44
CA ARG A 158 -12.11 15.50 -13.38
C ARG A 158 -10.81 15.80 -12.66
N PHE A 159 -10.08 14.77 -12.22
CA PHE A 159 -8.79 14.94 -11.56
C PHE A 159 -7.75 15.71 -12.41
N LYS A 160 -7.62 15.38 -13.70
CA LYS A 160 -6.70 16.08 -14.63
C LYS A 160 -7.03 17.56 -14.80
N SER A 161 -8.29 17.96 -14.64
CA SER A 161 -8.71 19.36 -14.70
C SER A 161 -8.35 20.16 -13.43
N ILE A 162 -8.00 19.45 -12.34
CA ILE A 162 -7.71 20.03 -11.03
C ILE A 162 -6.20 20.02 -10.76
N VAL A 163 -5.58 18.85 -10.97
CA VAL A 163 -4.18 18.58 -10.60
C VAL A 163 -3.30 18.60 -11.84
N ALA A 164 -2.27 19.44 -11.83
CA ALA A 164 -1.31 19.54 -12.92
C ALA A 164 -0.22 18.45 -12.84
N GLY A 165 0.17 18.05 -11.64
CA GLY A 165 1.21 17.05 -11.46
C GLY A 165 1.50 16.67 -10.01
N PHE A 166 2.47 15.77 -9.86
CA PHE A 166 2.95 15.25 -8.59
C PHE A 166 4.42 15.66 -8.37
N ALA A 167 4.72 16.26 -7.23
CA ALA A 167 6.09 16.63 -6.85
C ALA A 167 6.64 15.64 -5.81
N ASP A 168 7.76 15.00 -6.16
CA ASP A 168 8.43 14.04 -5.29
C ASP A 168 9.47 14.73 -4.41
N SER A 169 9.09 15.01 -3.17
CA SER A 169 9.99 15.66 -2.21
C SER A 169 11.17 14.77 -1.80
N TYR A 170 11.10 13.45 -2.02
CA TYR A 170 12.25 12.56 -1.79
C TYR A 170 13.38 12.84 -2.78
N ALA A 171 13.03 12.99 -4.07
CA ALA A 171 14.02 13.28 -5.11
C ALA A 171 14.64 14.68 -4.92
N LEU A 172 13.83 15.67 -4.58
CA LEU A 172 14.29 17.01 -4.22
C LEU A 172 15.27 16.98 -3.03
N ALA A 173 14.91 16.28 -1.94
CA ALA A 173 15.76 16.20 -0.77
C ALA A 173 17.05 15.42 -1.03
N ALA A 174 17.01 14.36 -1.84
CA ALA A 174 18.20 13.62 -2.24
C ALA A 174 19.20 14.48 -3.03
N ASP A 175 18.71 15.41 -3.85
CA ASP A 175 19.54 16.34 -4.61
C ASP A 175 20.11 17.44 -3.70
N LYS A 176 19.25 18.12 -2.92
CA LYS A 176 19.65 19.25 -2.07
C LYS A 176 20.46 18.83 -0.84
N CYS A 177 20.22 17.65 -0.27
CA CYS A 177 20.82 17.22 0.98
C CYS A 177 21.89 16.12 0.79
N LYS A 178 22.36 15.91 -0.44
CA LYS A 178 23.32 14.85 -0.80
C LYS A 178 24.59 14.84 0.06
N ALA A 179 25.05 16.02 0.47
CA ALA A 179 26.26 16.20 1.28
C ALA A 179 26.02 16.13 2.79
N THR A 180 24.78 16.31 3.25
CA THR A 180 24.46 16.59 4.67
C THR A 180 23.81 15.41 5.39
N VAL A 181 23.05 14.56 4.70
CA VAL A 181 22.34 13.42 5.32
C VAL A 181 22.59 12.10 4.60
N LYS A 182 22.86 11.06 5.39
CA LYS A 182 23.06 9.68 4.91
C LYS A 182 21.77 9.02 4.40
N SER A 183 20.61 9.48 4.87
CA SER A 183 19.30 8.95 4.51
C SER A 183 18.29 10.08 4.41
N VAL A 184 17.62 10.16 3.26
CA VAL A 184 16.56 11.12 2.99
C VAL A 184 15.17 10.52 3.18
N SER A 185 15.03 9.55 4.10
CA SER A 185 13.70 9.03 4.44
C SER A 185 12.88 10.10 5.16
N LEU A 186 11.55 10.09 4.96
CA LEU A 186 10.64 11.07 5.57
C LEU A 186 10.85 11.24 7.08
N ARG A 187 11.01 10.14 7.82
CA ARG A 187 11.24 10.16 9.27
C ARG A 187 12.54 10.85 9.68
N VAL A 188 13.61 10.63 8.90
CA VAL A 188 14.91 11.25 9.16
C VAL A 188 14.84 12.74 8.85
N LEU A 189 14.28 13.13 7.70
CA LEU A 189 14.18 14.52 7.31
C LEU A 189 13.22 15.31 8.20
N ALA A 190 12.10 14.73 8.63
CA ALA A 190 11.20 15.37 9.58
C ALA A 190 11.92 15.70 10.90
N ARG A 191 12.78 14.79 11.40
CA ARG A 191 13.57 15.06 12.60
C ARG A 191 14.66 16.11 12.36
N VAL A 192 15.42 15.98 11.28
CA VAL A 192 16.61 16.80 11.03
C VAL A 192 16.25 18.22 10.58
N LEU A 193 15.22 18.37 9.74
CA LEU A 193 14.88 19.67 9.13
C LEU A 193 13.78 20.42 9.86
N LEU A 194 12.90 19.72 10.59
CA LEU A 194 11.72 20.34 11.23
C LEU A 194 11.83 20.39 12.76
N ASP A 195 12.98 19.99 13.33
CA ASP A 195 13.25 19.87 14.78
C ASP A 195 12.13 19.16 15.54
N ALA A 196 11.50 18.20 14.86
CA ALA A 196 10.29 17.56 15.32
C ALA A 196 10.60 16.16 15.83
N ASP A 197 11.20 16.09 17.01
CA ASP A 197 11.33 14.83 17.75
C ASP A 197 9.97 14.18 18.04
N SER A 198 8.89 14.96 17.95
CA SER A 198 7.50 14.57 18.18
C SER A 198 6.63 14.37 16.93
N LEU A 199 7.11 14.67 15.69
CA LEU A 199 6.29 14.39 14.50
C LEU A 199 6.23 12.87 14.27
N SER A 200 5.11 12.25 14.66
CA SER A 200 4.72 10.95 14.14
C SER A 200 4.57 11.05 12.62
N VAL A 201 4.97 9.99 11.92
CA VAL A 201 4.81 9.83 10.46
C VAL A 201 4.04 8.54 10.18
N ASP A 202 3.14 8.20 11.10
CA ASP A 202 2.49 6.91 11.17
C ASP A 202 1.16 6.94 10.43
N SER A 203 0.46 8.09 10.40
CA SER A 203 -0.76 8.29 9.60
C SER A 203 -0.49 8.96 8.24
N ALA A 204 -1.38 8.79 7.27
CA ALA A 204 -1.26 9.46 5.98
C ALA A 204 -1.25 10.99 6.11
N LEU A 205 -2.05 11.56 7.02
CA LEU A 205 -2.11 13.01 7.21
C LEU A 205 -0.79 13.57 7.74
N GLU A 206 -0.20 12.92 8.72
CA GLU A 206 1.11 13.30 9.26
C GLU A 206 2.20 13.29 8.18
N ARG A 207 2.19 12.27 7.32
CA ARG A 207 3.16 12.17 6.23
C ARG A 207 2.94 13.23 5.16
N ALA A 208 1.68 13.53 4.82
CA ALA A 208 1.31 14.62 3.92
C ALA A 208 1.81 15.98 4.45
N THR A 209 1.62 16.24 5.75
CA THR A 209 2.12 17.45 6.43
C THR A 209 3.64 17.52 6.38
N ALA A 210 4.34 16.43 6.75
CA ALA A 210 5.79 16.38 6.73
C ALA A 210 6.37 16.60 5.33
N ALA A 211 5.77 15.99 4.29
CA ALA A 211 6.19 16.18 2.91
C ALA A 211 6.07 17.65 2.46
N TYR A 212 4.97 18.32 2.81
CA TYR A 212 4.79 19.75 2.52
C TYR A 212 5.85 20.60 3.22
N ARG A 213 6.04 20.40 4.53
CA ARG A 213 6.97 21.19 5.36
C ARG A 213 8.42 20.98 4.96
N ILE A 214 8.80 19.79 4.50
CA ILE A 214 10.14 19.54 3.96
C ILE A 214 10.37 20.39 2.70
N VAL A 215 9.41 20.45 1.77
CA VAL A 215 9.56 21.28 0.57
C VAL A 215 9.62 22.77 0.94
N GLU A 216 8.80 23.21 1.90
CA GLU A 216 8.80 24.58 2.41
C GLU A 216 10.18 24.96 2.96
N HIS A 217 10.75 24.12 3.84
CA HIS A 217 12.09 24.35 4.40
C HIS A 217 13.18 24.31 3.32
N LEU A 218 13.16 23.32 2.44
CA LEU A 218 14.17 23.18 1.38
C LEU A 218 14.09 24.30 0.33
N ALA A 219 12.96 24.97 0.20
CA ALA A 219 12.79 26.11 -0.71
C ALA A 219 13.38 27.41 -0.17
N GLN A 220 13.52 27.56 1.15
CA GLN A 220 14.04 28.77 1.81
C GLN A 220 15.57 28.91 1.70
N GLY A 221 16.29 27.85 1.32
CA GLY A 221 17.77 27.85 1.23
C GLY A 221 18.45 27.81 2.61
N GLU A 222 19.79 27.87 2.65
CA GLU A 222 20.58 27.85 3.90
C GLU A 222 20.47 29.15 4.75
N GLN A 223 19.63 30.11 4.34
CA GLN A 223 19.49 31.40 5.03
C GLN A 223 18.17 31.49 5.80
N GLN A 224 18.03 30.75 6.90
CA GLN A 224 17.46 31.29 8.14
C GLN A 224 17.63 30.31 9.31
N GLU A 225 18.12 30.83 10.44
CA GLU A 225 17.94 30.19 11.75
C GLU A 225 16.45 29.93 11.98
N VAL A 226 16.18 28.82 12.69
CA VAL A 226 14.88 28.26 13.02
C VAL A 226 14.01 29.28 13.79
N GLY A 227 13.43 30.22 13.05
CA GLY A 227 12.46 31.19 13.55
C GLY A 227 11.08 30.77 13.11
N ALA A 228 10.25 30.37 14.08
CA ALA A 228 8.84 30.00 13.95
C ALA A 228 8.14 30.62 12.73
N GLY A 229 8.08 29.85 11.63
CA GLY A 229 7.38 30.25 10.41
C GLY A 229 5.88 30.34 10.69
N GLY A 230 5.35 31.56 10.62
CA GLY A 230 3.96 31.88 10.95
C GLY A 230 2.95 30.93 10.32
N GLU A 231 2.10 30.35 11.17
CA GLU A 231 0.95 29.55 10.77
C GLU A 231 0.01 30.40 9.89
N GLY A 232 -0.19 30.00 8.63
CA GLY A 232 -1.27 30.53 7.77
C GLY A 232 -0.85 31.34 6.53
N ALA A 233 0.45 31.55 6.27
CA ALA A 233 0.90 32.22 5.04
C ALA A 233 0.73 31.33 3.78
N ALA A 234 0.38 31.93 2.65
CA ALA A 234 0.38 31.24 1.35
C ALA A 234 1.80 30.77 1.00
N ALA A 235 1.92 29.66 0.25
CA ALA A 235 3.21 29.14 -0.19
C ALA A 235 4.06 30.25 -0.83
N SER A 236 5.31 30.39 -0.40
CA SER A 236 6.21 31.39 -0.97
C SER A 236 6.42 31.11 -2.45
N ARG A 237 6.73 32.17 -3.22
CA ARG A 237 7.02 32.03 -4.65
C ARG A 237 8.13 31.01 -4.90
N ASP A 238 9.17 31.02 -4.06
CA ASP A 238 10.30 30.11 -4.15
C ASP A 238 9.90 28.65 -3.87
N MET A 239 8.95 28.43 -2.96
CA MET A 239 8.39 27.10 -2.70
C MET A 239 7.60 26.58 -3.90
N VAL A 240 6.77 27.44 -4.50
CA VAL A 240 6.00 27.09 -5.71
C VAL A 240 6.94 26.77 -6.87
N ASP A 241 7.94 27.61 -7.13
CA ASP A 241 8.91 27.38 -8.19
C ASP A 241 9.76 26.12 -7.94
N THR A 242 10.16 25.86 -6.69
CA THR A 242 10.85 24.62 -6.33
C THR A 242 9.98 23.40 -6.59
N ALA A 243 8.74 23.38 -6.09
CA ALA A 243 7.82 22.26 -6.30
C ALA A 243 7.51 22.04 -7.79
N ARG A 244 7.35 23.13 -8.55
CA ARG A 244 7.11 23.13 -10.00
C ARG A 244 8.25 22.47 -10.78
N LEU A 245 9.50 22.77 -10.44
CA LEU A 245 10.68 22.17 -11.08
C LEU A 245 10.84 20.68 -10.79
N TRP A 246 10.32 20.23 -9.64
CA TRP A 246 10.38 18.82 -9.22
C TRP A 246 9.07 18.05 -9.45
N ALA A 247 8.09 18.69 -10.08
CA ALA A 247 6.82 18.07 -10.40
C ALA A 247 6.88 17.30 -11.72
N ARG A 248 6.25 16.14 -11.74
CA ARG A 248 5.95 15.37 -12.94
C ARG A 248 4.49 15.61 -13.34
N PRO A 249 4.20 15.93 -14.62
CA PRO A 249 2.84 16.02 -15.10
C PRO A 249 2.02 14.75 -14.85
N VAL A 250 0.70 14.88 -14.70
CA VAL A 250 -0.20 13.72 -14.52
C VAL A 250 -0.07 12.69 -15.65
N HIS A 251 0.14 13.13 -16.89
CA HIS A 251 0.28 12.20 -18.03
C HIS A 251 1.53 11.32 -17.91
N THR A 252 2.65 11.85 -17.42
CA THR A 252 3.89 11.07 -17.20
C THR A 252 3.67 9.95 -16.18
N GLU A 253 2.90 10.22 -15.12
CA GLU A 253 2.55 9.20 -14.12
C GLU A 253 1.52 8.18 -14.65
N LEU A 254 0.67 8.57 -15.60
CA LEU A 254 -0.21 7.64 -16.32
C LEU A 254 0.58 6.70 -17.25
N ASP A 255 1.60 7.21 -17.94
CA ASP A 255 2.49 6.38 -18.77
C ASP A 255 3.28 5.38 -17.92
N ALA A 256 3.73 5.82 -16.73
CA ALA A 256 4.36 4.95 -15.74
C ALA A 256 3.39 3.87 -15.23
N LEU A 257 2.12 4.22 -14.95
CA LEU A 257 1.07 3.26 -14.58
C LEU A 257 0.81 2.25 -15.70
N ALA A 258 0.69 2.70 -16.95
CA ALA A 258 0.48 1.82 -18.10
C ALA A 258 1.65 0.83 -18.28
N SER A 259 2.88 1.31 -18.13
CA SER A 259 4.09 0.49 -18.16
C SER A 259 4.10 -0.55 -17.04
N LEU A 260 3.72 -0.14 -15.82
CA LEU A 260 3.63 -1.03 -14.66
C LEU A 260 2.55 -2.11 -14.85
N LYS A 261 1.39 -1.77 -15.42
CA LYS A 261 0.33 -2.75 -15.75
C LYS A 261 0.81 -3.78 -16.74
N LYS A 262 1.42 -3.35 -17.85
CA LYS A 262 2.00 -4.23 -18.86
C LYS A 262 3.04 -5.17 -18.26
N LEU A 263 3.87 -4.66 -17.35
CA LEU A 263 4.84 -5.48 -16.62
C LEU A 263 4.16 -6.54 -15.75
N LEU A 264 3.10 -6.17 -15.01
CA LEU A 264 2.35 -7.09 -14.16
C LEU A 264 1.62 -8.16 -14.96
N GLU A 265 1.04 -7.81 -16.12
CA GLU A 265 0.42 -8.76 -17.05
C GLU A 265 1.43 -9.78 -17.55
N ARG A 266 2.62 -9.34 -17.99
CA ARG A 266 3.72 -10.22 -18.39
C ARG A 266 4.13 -11.15 -17.25
N GLN A 267 4.35 -10.60 -16.06
CA GLN A 267 4.66 -11.42 -14.89
C GLN A 267 3.56 -12.47 -14.67
N ASN A 268 2.28 -12.13 -14.82
CA ASN A 268 1.16 -13.04 -14.62
C ASN A 268 1.14 -14.23 -15.59
N THR A 269 1.71 -14.12 -16.79
CA THR A 269 1.88 -15.27 -17.69
C THR A 269 2.73 -16.37 -17.07
N PHE A 270 3.73 -16.03 -16.25
CA PHE A 270 4.61 -16.98 -15.57
C PHE A 270 4.00 -17.62 -14.31
N ARG A 271 2.72 -17.39 -14.01
CA ARG A 271 2.05 -17.98 -12.84
C ARG A 271 2.15 -19.51 -12.78
N PRO A 272 2.04 -20.30 -13.87
CA PRO A 272 2.16 -21.76 -13.82
C PRO A 272 3.49 -22.24 -13.23
N VAL A 273 4.58 -21.52 -13.51
CA VAL A 273 5.93 -21.87 -13.06
C VAL A 273 6.24 -21.31 -11.67
N PHE A 274 5.92 -20.03 -11.45
CA PHE A 274 6.37 -19.31 -10.26
C PHE A 274 5.40 -19.40 -9.09
N ALA A 275 4.11 -19.75 -9.29
CA ALA A 275 3.15 -19.78 -8.18
C ALA A 275 3.53 -20.77 -7.05
N PRO A 276 4.01 -22.00 -7.32
CA PRO A 276 4.51 -22.90 -6.27
C PRO A 276 5.73 -22.31 -5.55
N LEU A 277 6.69 -21.77 -6.30
CA LEU A 277 7.93 -21.16 -5.79
C LEU A 277 7.67 -19.92 -4.91
N LEU A 278 6.60 -19.17 -5.19
CA LEU A 278 6.22 -18.00 -4.40
C LEU A 278 5.59 -18.37 -3.04
N ARG A 279 5.25 -19.65 -2.80
CA ARG A 279 4.79 -20.12 -1.48
C ARG A 279 5.94 -20.45 -0.53
N SER A 280 7.18 -20.43 -1.02
CA SER A 280 8.38 -20.72 -0.26
C SER A 280 8.70 -19.67 0.83
N ALA A 281 9.80 -19.89 1.56
CA ALA A 281 10.21 -18.98 2.63
C ALA A 281 10.49 -17.56 2.11
N ARG A 282 10.47 -16.55 3.00
CA ARG A 282 10.61 -15.13 2.60
C ARG A 282 11.86 -14.84 1.75
N PRO A 283 13.06 -15.37 2.04
CA PRO A 283 14.25 -15.13 1.22
C PRO A 283 14.09 -15.70 -0.20
N GLU A 284 13.66 -16.96 -0.31
CA GLU A 284 13.42 -17.65 -1.59
C GLU A 284 12.34 -16.92 -2.40
N ARG A 285 11.23 -16.52 -1.76
CA ARG A 285 10.18 -15.74 -2.42
C ARG A 285 10.70 -14.41 -2.97
N LYS A 286 11.60 -13.71 -2.25
CA LYS A 286 12.23 -12.47 -2.73
C LYS A 286 13.05 -12.74 -3.98
N ARG A 287 13.89 -13.78 -3.97
CA ARG A 287 14.70 -14.22 -5.11
C ARG A 287 13.84 -14.59 -6.33
N VAL A 288 12.84 -15.45 -6.13
CA VAL A 288 11.88 -15.89 -7.16
C VAL A 288 11.11 -14.71 -7.75
N THR A 289 10.74 -13.72 -6.93
CA THR A 289 10.09 -12.49 -7.42
C THR A 289 11.01 -11.66 -8.31
N GLN A 290 12.30 -11.57 -7.97
CA GLN A 290 13.30 -10.88 -8.77
C GLN A 290 13.51 -11.56 -10.12
N LEU A 291 13.67 -12.89 -10.14
CA LEU A 291 13.80 -13.66 -11.38
C LEU A 291 12.58 -13.50 -12.30
N ARG A 292 11.37 -13.59 -11.74
CA ARG A 292 10.13 -13.35 -12.49
C ARG A 292 10.05 -11.95 -13.07
N ARG A 293 10.60 -10.95 -12.37
CA ARG A 293 10.65 -9.57 -12.84
C ARG A 293 11.64 -9.40 -14.00
N LEU A 294 12.83 -10.01 -13.93
CA LEU A 294 13.82 -9.98 -15.01
C LEU A 294 13.23 -10.45 -16.35
N LEU A 295 12.50 -11.56 -16.33
CA LEU A 295 11.80 -12.08 -17.52
C LEU A 295 10.82 -11.06 -18.11
N ALA A 296 10.02 -10.44 -17.25
CA ALA A 296 8.97 -9.52 -17.66
C ALA A 296 9.54 -8.18 -18.17
N ASP A 297 10.62 -7.69 -17.57
CA ASP A 297 11.35 -6.50 -18.02
C ASP A 297 11.96 -6.73 -19.41
N ALA A 298 12.48 -7.93 -19.68
CA ALA A 298 12.96 -8.34 -21.01
C ALA A 298 11.85 -8.63 -22.03
N GLY A 299 10.58 -8.58 -21.61
CA GLY A 299 9.43 -8.79 -22.50
C GLY A 299 9.15 -10.24 -22.87
N LEU A 300 9.77 -11.20 -22.18
CA LEU A 300 9.50 -12.63 -22.38
C LEU A 300 8.13 -13.01 -21.82
N LEU A 301 7.47 -13.94 -22.51
CA LEU A 301 6.19 -14.52 -22.10
C LEU A 301 6.32 -16.03 -21.85
N TYR A 302 5.43 -16.58 -21.02
CA TYR A 302 5.42 -18.01 -20.73
C TYR A 302 5.31 -18.87 -22.00
N ASP A 303 4.38 -18.55 -22.91
CA ASP A 303 4.16 -19.36 -24.11
C ASP A 303 5.38 -19.35 -25.04
N GLN A 304 6.08 -18.22 -25.17
CA GLN A 304 7.32 -18.14 -25.94
C GLN A 304 8.41 -19.08 -25.42
N LEU A 305 8.55 -19.18 -24.09
CA LEU A 305 9.52 -20.09 -23.48
C LEU A 305 9.10 -21.55 -23.59
N LYS A 306 7.79 -21.81 -23.51
CA LYS A 306 7.22 -23.15 -23.68
C LYS A 306 7.45 -23.64 -25.11
N ASP A 307 7.15 -22.82 -26.11
CA ASP A 307 7.33 -23.15 -27.53
C ASP A 307 8.82 -23.40 -27.84
N ALA A 308 9.70 -22.51 -27.35
CA ALA A 308 11.15 -22.68 -27.51
C ALA A 308 11.67 -23.99 -26.91
N TRP A 309 11.17 -24.39 -25.74
CA TRP A 309 11.54 -25.67 -25.13
C TRP A 309 10.94 -26.87 -25.88
N GLN A 310 9.74 -26.75 -26.44
CA GLN A 310 9.15 -27.83 -27.24
C GLN A 310 9.90 -28.07 -28.55
N GLU A 311 10.35 -27.01 -29.22
CA GLU A 311 11.08 -27.09 -30.48
C GLU A 311 12.54 -27.51 -30.31
N GLN A 312 13.25 -26.93 -29.33
CA GLN A 312 14.72 -27.04 -29.22
C GLN A 312 15.21 -27.41 -27.81
N LYS A 313 14.30 -27.78 -26.89
CA LYS A 313 14.62 -28.18 -25.51
C LYS A 313 15.49 -27.13 -24.81
N LEU A 314 16.53 -27.55 -24.10
CA LEU A 314 17.45 -26.68 -23.36
C LEU A 314 18.09 -25.60 -24.24
N VAL A 315 18.48 -25.95 -25.48
CA VAL A 315 19.12 -25.00 -26.42
C VAL A 315 18.15 -23.87 -26.79
N GLY A 316 16.86 -24.19 -26.93
CA GLY A 316 15.81 -23.20 -27.15
C GLY A 316 15.66 -22.21 -25.99
N LEU A 317 15.70 -22.71 -24.75
CA LEU A 317 15.68 -21.86 -23.56
C LEU A 317 16.93 -20.98 -23.46
N GLU A 318 18.13 -21.53 -23.66
CA GLU A 318 19.38 -20.76 -23.65
C GLU A 318 19.35 -19.62 -24.67
N LYS A 319 18.85 -19.89 -25.88
CA LYS A 319 18.69 -18.87 -26.93
C LYS A 319 17.74 -17.75 -26.51
N GLN A 320 16.59 -18.08 -25.92
CA GLN A 320 15.65 -17.07 -25.42
C GLN A 320 16.21 -16.28 -24.24
N MET A 321 16.90 -16.94 -23.32
CA MET A 321 17.49 -16.32 -22.13
C MET A 321 18.74 -15.49 -22.44
N SER A 322 19.34 -15.66 -23.62
CA SER A 322 20.46 -14.82 -24.09
C SER A 322 20.07 -13.34 -24.24
N SER A 323 18.77 -13.04 -24.39
CA SER A 323 18.29 -11.65 -24.37
C SER A 323 18.42 -10.98 -23.00
N LEU A 324 18.63 -11.76 -21.93
CA LEU A 324 18.78 -11.27 -20.56
C LEU A 324 20.22 -10.90 -20.20
N THR A 325 21.22 -11.26 -21.01
CA THR A 325 22.64 -11.09 -20.69
C THR A 325 23.05 -9.64 -20.43
N VAL A 326 22.28 -8.68 -20.95
CA VAL A 326 22.50 -7.24 -20.72
C VAL A 326 22.01 -6.78 -19.34
N SER A 327 20.98 -7.43 -18.79
CA SER A 327 20.25 -6.98 -17.61
C SER A 327 20.29 -7.94 -16.42
N ALA A 328 20.81 -9.16 -16.60
CA ALA A 328 20.85 -10.22 -15.60
C ALA A 328 22.25 -10.84 -15.47
N LYS A 329 22.57 -11.34 -14.28
CA LYS A 329 23.82 -12.09 -14.07
C LYS A 329 23.72 -13.48 -14.69
N GLU A 330 24.85 -14.06 -15.08
CA GLU A 330 24.88 -15.44 -15.58
C GLU A 330 24.27 -16.46 -14.60
N GLU A 331 24.45 -16.24 -13.29
CA GLU A 331 23.84 -17.05 -12.23
C GLU A 331 22.31 -17.00 -12.27
N ASP A 332 21.74 -15.81 -12.51
CA ASP A 332 20.29 -15.60 -12.62
C ASP A 332 19.75 -16.32 -13.86
N ILE A 333 20.48 -16.26 -14.97
CA ILE A 333 20.14 -16.93 -16.24
C ILE A 333 20.17 -18.45 -16.08
N LYS A 334 21.23 -18.99 -15.46
CA LYS A 334 21.35 -20.44 -15.18
C LYS A 334 20.21 -20.93 -14.28
N GLU A 335 19.89 -20.17 -13.22
CA GLU A 335 18.78 -20.52 -12.32
C GLU A 335 17.43 -20.51 -13.04
N LEU A 336 17.20 -19.53 -13.93
CA LEU A 336 15.99 -19.46 -14.76
C LEU A 336 15.87 -20.65 -15.71
N ILE A 337 16.94 -20.99 -16.43
CA ILE A 337 16.97 -22.14 -17.34
C ILE A 337 16.61 -23.42 -16.59
N GLU A 338 17.23 -23.65 -15.43
CA GLU A 338 16.95 -24.82 -14.60
C GLU A 338 15.50 -24.85 -14.10
N ILE A 339 14.94 -23.71 -13.68
CA ILE A 339 13.54 -23.60 -13.25
C ILE A 339 12.58 -24.01 -14.38
N PHE A 340 12.80 -23.49 -15.59
CA PHE A 340 11.92 -23.78 -16.74
C PHE A 340 12.10 -25.19 -17.26
N ASP A 341 13.34 -25.67 -17.36
CA ASP A 341 13.62 -27.03 -17.82
C ASP A 341 13.00 -28.08 -16.90
N CYS A 342 13.13 -27.93 -15.57
CA CYS A 342 12.43 -28.79 -14.60
C CYS A 342 10.90 -28.67 -14.66
N HIS A 343 10.35 -27.54 -15.11
CA HIS A 343 8.90 -27.37 -15.21
C HIS A 343 8.33 -27.97 -16.50
N PHE A 344 9.05 -27.87 -17.61
CA PHE A 344 8.60 -28.34 -18.92
C PHE A 344 8.93 -29.81 -19.18
N ASP A 345 9.99 -30.35 -18.57
CA ASP A 345 10.37 -31.75 -18.70
C ASP A 345 9.47 -32.65 -17.83
N PRO A 346 8.61 -33.50 -18.42
CA PRO A 346 7.76 -34.41 -17.66
C PRO A 346 8.54 -35.48 -16.89
N ALA A 347 9.82 -35.71 -17.21
CA ALA A 347 10.69 -36.64 -16.50
C ALA A 347 11.37 -36.01 -15.27
N LYS A 348 11.34 -34.68 -15.13
CA LYS A 348 11.94 -33.97 -13.99
C LYS A 348 10.85 -33.53 -13.02
N GLU A 349 11.16 -33.58 -11.74
CA GLU A 349 10.27 -32.97 -10.75
C GLU A 349 10.38 -31.43 -10.84
N PRO A 350 9.25 -30.71 -10.94
CA PRO A 350 9.27 -29.26 -10.89
C PRO A 350 9.87 -28.78 -9.58
N LYS A 351 10.69 -27.72 -9.61
CA LYS A 351 11.21 -27.11 -8.39
C LYS A 351 10.06 -26.69 -7.48
N GLY A 352 9.83 -27.46 -6.42
CA GLY A 352 8.82 -27.20 -5.39
C GLY A 352 9.38 -26.38 -4.23
N PRO A 353 8.50 -25.81 -3.39
CA PRO A 353 8.93 -25.24 -2.11
C PRO A 353 9.63 -26.31 -1.27
N LYS A 354 10.88 -26.07 -0.87
CA LYS A 354 11.62 -26.99 0.02
C LYS A 354 10.84 -27.17 1.33
N PRO A 355 10.69 -28.39 1.86
CA PRO A 355 10.00 -28.62 3.12
C PRO A 355 10.62 -27.77 4.22
N ARG A 356 9.77 -27.06 4.98
CA ARG A 356 10.23 -26.40 6.21
C ARG A 356 10.68 -27.48 7.18
N ILE A 357 11.98 -27.65 7.36
CA ILE A 357 12.51 -28.48 8.44
C ILE A 357 11.95 -27.91 9.75
N PRO A 358 11.18 -28.68 10.53
CA PRO A 358 10.64 -28.20 11.78
C PRO A 358 11.82 -27.85 12.70
N ARG A 359 11.98 -26.57 12.99
CA ARG A 359 12.97 -26.10 13.97
C ARG A 359 12.49 -26.59 15.33
N ASN A 360 13.07 -27.69 15.78
CA ASN A 360 12.78 -28.33 17.05
C ASN A 360 13.00 -27.29 18.16
N LYS A 361 11.92 -26.70 18.67
CA LYS A 361 11.97 -25.83 19.84
C LYS A 361 12.02 -26.76 21.05
N ASN A 362 13.23 -27.15 21.44
CA ASN A 362 13.49 -27.55 22.81
C ASN A 362 13.24 -26.33 23.70
N ARG A 363 12.00 -26.13 24.13
CA ARG A 363 11.70 -25.34 25.33
C ARG A 363 11.95 -26.28 26.50
N THR A 364 13.17 -26.22 27.03
CA THR A 364 13.42 -26.61 28.42
C THR A 364 12.50 -25.79 29.31
N ALA A 365 11.54 -26.47 29.91
CA ALA A 365 10.72 -25.95 30.98
C ALA A 365 11.62 -25.77 32.21
N SER A 366 11.82 -24.52 32.65
CA SER A 366 12.28 -24.22 34.00
C SER A 366 11.08 -23.71 34.80
N SER A 367 10.62 -24.55 35.72
CA SER A 367 9.65 -24.25 36.77
C SER A 367 10.26 -23.34 37.83
N ALA A 368 9.57 -22.28 38.24
CA ALA A 368 9.58 -21.73 39.61
C ALA A 368 8.50 -20.63 39.80
N GLY A 369 7.53 -20.90 40.70
CA GLY A 369 6.66 -19.96 41.47
C GLY A 369 5.49 -19.28 40.74
N GLU A 370 4.21 -19.64 40.93
CA GLU A 370 3.26 -19.25 42.03
C GLU A 370 3.05 -17.73 42.14
N THR A 371 1.85 -17.10 42.11
CA THR A 371 0.43 -17.40 42.38
C THR A 371 -0.43 -16.42 41.52
N GLY A 372 -1.74 -16.51 41.27
CA GLY A 372 -2.85 -17.36 41.69
C GLY A 372 -4.13 -16.97 40.90
N GLU A 373 -5.20 -17.74 41.15
CA GLU A 373 -6.62 -17.51 40.79
C GLU A 373 -7.09 -17.87 39.37
N ALA A 374 -7.52 -19.13 39.25
CA ALA A 374 -8.55 -19.66 38.34
C ALA A 374 -9.92 -18.98 38.62
N GLU A 375 -10.92 -18.97 37.76
CA GLU A 375 -11.73 -20.08 37.22
C GLU A 375 -12.41 -19.60 35.91
N GLY A 376 -12.89 -20.40 34.95
CA GLY A 376 -13.11 -21.83 34.75
C GLY A 376 -13.91 -21.90 33.45
N SER A 377 -13.43 -22.59 32.40
CA SER A 377 -13.79 -23.97 32.03
C SER A 377 -15.32 -24.15 31.89
N THR A 378 -15.88 -24.56 30.76
CA THR A 378 -15.60 -25.87 30.14
C THR A 378 -15.78 -25.86 28.61
N SER A 379 -14.87 -26.59 27.94
CA SER A 379 -15.15 -27.24 26.66
C SER A 379 -15.89 -28.54 26.93
N GLU A 380 -16.78 -28.96 26.03
CA GLU A 380 -16.75 -30.33 25.52
C GLU A 380 -17.32 -30.38 24.09
N SER A 381 -16.60 -31.13 23.27
CA SER A 381 -16.84 -31.48 21.89
C SER A 381 -17.40 -32.91 21.82
N GLN A 382 -18.38 -33.20 20.97
CA GLN A 382 -18.50 -34.50 20.28
C GLN A 382 -19.54 -34.49 19.14
N ASN A 383 -19.02 -34.76 17.93
CA ASN A 383 -19.46 -35.65 16.85
C ASN A 383 -20.94 -35.83 16.38
N SER A 384 -21.04 -35.81 15.04
CA SER A 384 -21.85 -36.63 14.10
C SER A 384 -23.38 -36.44 13.96
N SER A 385 -23.76 -35.77 12.85
CA SER A 385 -24.74 -36.03 11.76
C SER A 385 -25.97 -36.97 11.94
N PRO A 386 -26.96 -36.96 11.00
CA PRO A 386 -28.00 -35.96 10.74
C PRO A 386 -29.43 -36.60 10.71
N HIS A 387 -30.44 -35.81 10.30
CA HIS A 387 -31.79 -36.18 9.80
C HIS A 387 -33.05 -36.01 10.69
N ASN A 388 -34.01 -35.33 10.05
CA ASN A 388 -35.48 -35.40 10.11
C ASN A 388 -36.28 -34.72 11.25
N SER A 389 -36.93 -33.60 10.87
CA SER A 389 -38.31 -33.25 11.24
C SER A 389 -39.31 -34.26 10.62
N PRO A 390 -40.66 -34.26 10.90
CA PRO A 390 -41.46 -33.23 11.57
C PRO A 390 -42.67 -33.72 12.45
N ASN A 391 -43.36 -32.71 13.02
CA ASN A 391 -44.82 -32.56 13.18
C ASN A 391 -45.56 -32.99 14.48
N LYS A 392 -46.29 -31.99 15.02
CA LYS A 392 -47.69 -31.98 15.55
C LYS A 392 -47.97 -32.83 16.81
N THR A 393 -48.77 -32.43 17.82
CA THR A 393 -49.93 -31.52 17.89
C THR A 393 -50.36 -31.36 19.36
N SER A 394 -51.00 -30.21 19.69
CA SER A 394 -52.16 -30.00 20.61
C SER A 394 -52.06 -30.46 22.09
N ASN A 395 -52.68 -29.86 23.10
CA ASN A 395 -53.65 -28.77 23.25
C ASN A 395 -53.77 -28.46 24.77
N ASP A 396 -54.64 -27.51 25.09
CA ASP A 396 -55.24 -27.15 26.40
C ASP A 396 -54.61 -25.93 27.09
N VAL A 397 -55.23 -24.74 27.22
CA VAL A 397 -56.62 -24.20 27.33
C VAL A 397 -56.71 -23.49 28.69
N ALA A 398 -56.92 -22.17 28.66
CA ALA A 398 -57.77 -21.36 29.56
C ALA A 398 -57.49 -19.87 29.21
N ALA A 399 -58.36 -19.10 28.54
CA ALA A 399 -59.77 -18.73 28.74
C ALA A 399 -59.92 -17.32 29.37
N GLY A 400 -60.76 -16.50 28.72
CA GLY A 400 -61.20 -15.15 29.09
C GLY A 400 -60.68 -14.10 28.10
N ASP A 401 -61.23 -13.91 26.89
CA ASP A 401 -62.60 -13.59 26.44
C ASP A 401 -63.18 -12.26 26.97
N SER A 402 -63.27 -11.29 26.05
CA SER A 402 -64.34 -10.29 25.90
C SER A 402 -64.18 -9.61 24.53
N SER A 403 -64.57 -10.32 23.48
CA SER A 403 -65.65 -9.92 22.53
C SER A 403 -66.17 -8.46 22.63
N GLN A 404 -66.54 -7.72 21.56
CA GLN A 404 -66.94 -8.06 20.19
C GLN A 404 -67.24 -6.78 19.35
N VAL A 405 -66.93 -6.82 18.04
CA VAL A 405 -67.83 -6.56 16.84
C VAL A 405 -68.30 -5.11 16.58
N ALA A 406 -68.40 -4.54 15.35
CA ALA A 406 -68.40 -5.00 13.95
C ALA A 406 -67.96 -3.82 13.03
N SER A 407 -67.29 -4.07 11.88
CA SER A 407 -67.76 -3.90 10.47
C SER A 407 -68.26 -2.50 10.07
N SER A 408 -67.97 -1.90 8.92
CA SER A 408 -67.55 -2.36 7.59
C SER A 408 -67.20 -1.17 6.69
N SER A 409 -66.58 -1.48 5.54
CA SER A 409 -66.66 -0.83 4.20
C SER A 409 -65.91 0.50 3.92
N GLU A 410 -64.93 0.39 3.00
CA GLU A 410 -64.51 1.44 2.06
C GLU A 410 -65.67 1.83 1.10
N PRO A 411 -65.59 3.01 0.43
CA PRO A 411 -64.98 3.02 -0.91
C PRO A 411 -64.19 4.29 -1.29
N VAL A 412 -63.53 4.14 -2.44
CA VAL A 412 -62.68 5.00 -3.29
C VAL A 412 -63.32 6.33 -3.76
N ALA A 413 -62.48 7.35 -4.01
CA ALA A 413 -62.44 8.33 -5.14
C ALA A 413 -62.05 9.75 -4.67
N ALA A 414 -60.89 10.29 -5.05
CA ALA A 414 -60.54 10.98 -6.31
C ALA A 414 -60.73 12.51 -6.24
N ASN A 415 -59.60 13.24 -6.26
CA ASN A 415 -59.24 14.19 -7.33
C ASN A 415 -57.74 14.48 -7.27
#